data_AF-A0AAV2BAK6-F1
#
_entry.id   AF-A0AAV2BAK6-F1
#
_cell.length_a   1.000
_cell.length_b   1.000
_cell.length_c   1.000
_cell.angle_alpha   90.00
_cell.angle_beta   90.00
_cell.angle_gamma   90.00
#
_symmetry.space_group_name_H-M   'P 1'
#
loop_
_entity.id
_entity.type
_entity.pdbx_description
1 polymer ?
#
loop_
_entity_poly.entity_id
_entity_poly.type
_entity_poly.pdbx_seq_one_letter_code
_entity_poly.pdbx_strand_id
1 'polypeptide(L)'
;MVKDCMKKVTTVGLHETVQVDDELEIKTYYAGHVLGAAMFLIKVGSQSVVYTGDFNTTPDRHLGAAWIDKCRPDLLITESTYATTIRDSKRCRERDFLTKVHDCVEKGGKVLIPVFALGRAQEMCILLETYWERMNLKIPIYFAVGLTEKATTFYKMFITWTNQKIKQTFVHRNMFDFKHIKPFDRAYVDNPGPMVVFATPGMLHSGLSVQIFRKWAPNENNMLIMPGYCVAGTVGHKVISGAKKIEFENRQIVEVKMSVQYMSFSAHADAKGIMQLIQHCEPSKVLLVHGEASKMEFLKKKINQELGTSCKECFMPANGETVSFSTPVSVPVDTSLSLVKKQLFQEGGTSSVTKRKNVLHGMLVMNNNKIRLMEPDDAMSELGLVPHQIRFTSTIFIDDPSGAPASRLTDVIFSKIKSMMENRVVQLAPDCSITVASVLIKVDVGEDDTKSICVSWGYQDEELGKNLLPAIKKWAVETK
;
A
#
# COMPACT_ATOMS: atom_id res chain seq x y z
N MET A 1 12.49 36.11 -5.90
CA MET A 1 12.77 34.68 -6.18
C MET A 1 12.04 33.73 -5.22
N VAL A 2 12.47 33.53 -3.96
CA VAL A 2 11.81 32.55 -3.05
C VAL A 2 10.31 32.81 -2.87
N LYS A 3 9.91 34.05 -2.57
CA LYS A 3 8.49 34.42 -2.43
C LYS A 3 7.68 34.16 -3.70
N ASP A 4 8.27 34.41 -4.87
CA ASP A 4 7.59 34.25 -6.16
C ASP A 4 7.42 32.77 -6.51
N CYS A 5 8.38 31.91 -6.15
CA CYS A 5 8.22 30.46 -6.25
C CYS A 5 7.10 29.95 -5.34
N MET A 6 7.03 30.43 -4.09
CA MET A 6 5.99 30.02 -3.15
C MET A 6 4.58 30.40 -3.61
N LYS A 7 4.43 31.52 -4.35
CA LYS A 7 3.14 31.92 -4.94
C LYS A 7 2.65 30.98 -6.05
N LYS A 8 3.53 30.16 -6.64
CA LYS A 8 3.17 29.18 -7.69
C LYS A 8 2.76 27.82 -7.11
N VAL A 9 2.89 27.62 -5.79
CA VAL A 9 2.55 26.35 -5.14
C VAL A 9 1.05 26.28 -4.92
N THR A 10 0.40 25.27 -5.50
CA THR A 10 -0.99 24.93 -5.19
C THR A 10 -1.01 23.99 -3.99
N THR A 11 -1.79 24.34 -2.97
CA THR A 11 -1.95 23.50 -1.77
C THR A 11 -2.96 22.39 -2.01
N VAL A 12 -2.68 21.21 -1.47
CA VAL A 12 -3.56 20.04 -1.54
C VAL A 12 -3.91 19.61 -0.12
N GLY A 13 -5.20 19.35 0.14
CA GLY A 13 -5.70 18.85 1.42
C GLY A 13 -5.31 17.39 1.66
N LEU A 14 -5.47 16.90 2.89
CA LEU A 14 -5.30 15.48 3.20
C LEU A 14 -6.42 14.66 2.59
N HIS A 15 -6.08 13.52 1.98
CA HIS A 15 -7.02 12.61 1.31
C HIS A 15 -7.72 13.20 0.09
N GLU A 16 -7.29 14.38 -0.34
CA GLU A 16 -7.71 14.97 -1.60
C GLU A 16 -7.04 14.23 -2.75
N THR A 17 -7.82 13.93 -3.78
CA THR A 17 -7.36 13.45 -5.08
C THR A 17 -7.35 14.63 -6.05
N VAL A 18 -6.18 14.94 -6.59
CA VAL A 18 -5.98 15.94 -7.64
C VAL A 18 -5.79 15.23 -8.97
N GLN A 19 -6.70 15.48 -9.91
CA GLN A 19 -6.54 15.06 -11.29
C GLN A 19 -5.70 16.12 -12.01
N VAL A 20 -4.52 15.72 -12.50
CA VAL A 20 -3.61 16.65 -13.21
C VAL A 20 -3.95 16.70 -14.71
N ASP A 21 -4.19 15.53 -15.30
CA ASP A 21 -4.64 15.34 -16.68
C ASP A 21 -5.43 14.02 -16.80
N ASP A 22 -5.70 13.53 -18.01
CA ASP A 22 -6.49 12.31 -18.25
C ASP A 22 -5.84 11.03 -17.71
N GLU A 23 -4.52 11.03 -17.47
CA GLU A 23 -3.76 9.85 -17.04
C GLU A 23 -3.18 9.97 -15.62
N LEU A 24 -2.84 11.19 -15.17
CA LEU A 24 -2.15 11.46 -13.91
C LEU A 24 -3.11 11.87 -12.78
N GLU A 25 -3.19 11.01 -11.76
CA GLU A 25 -3.92 11.23 -10.51
C GLU A 25 -2.93 11.30 -9.34
N ILE A 26 -3.07 12.30 -8.46
CA ILE A 26 -2.27 12.43 -7.23
C ILE A 26 -3.20 12.46 -6.02
N LYS A 27 -3.07 11.48 -5.12
CA LYS A 27 -3.81 11.42 -3.86
C LYS A 27 -2.85 11.54 -2.66
N THR A 28 -3.22 12.36 -1.69
CA THR A 28 -2.40 12.57 -0.49
C THR A 28 -2.90 11.75 0.69
N TYR A 29 -1.98 11.39 1.58
CA TYR A 29 -2.24 10.64 2.81
C TYR A 29 -1.48 11.22 3.98
N TYR A 30 -1.98 11.00 5.19
CA TYR A 30 -1.39 11.57 6.40
C TYR A 30 -0.17 10.77 6.86
N ALA A 31 1.01 11.40 7.01
CA ALA A 31 2.27 10.71 7.32
C ALA A 31 2.66 10.69 8.82
N GLY A 32 2.09 11.56 9.66
CA GLY A 32 2.33 11.55 11.11
C GLY A 32 3.74 11.97 11.59
N HIS A 33 4.61 12.45 10.71
CA HIS A 33 6.00 12.83 11.03
C HIS A 33 6.14 14.25 11.64
N VAL A 34 5.72 15.26 10.86
CA VAL A 34 5.57 16.66 11.29
C VAL A 34 4.20 17.18 10.85
N LEU A 35 3.78 18.34 11.35
CA LEU A 35 2.53 18.96 10.93
C LEU A 35 2.55 19.24 9.41
N GLY A 36 1.58 18.69 8.69
CA GLY A 36 1.50 18.81 7.23
C GLY A 36 2.32 17.77 6.45
N ALA A 37 3.03 16.85 7.13
CA ALA A 37 3.71 15.75 6.44
C ALA A 37 2.68 14.81 5.79
N ALA A 38 2.91 14.50 4.51
CA ALA A 38 2.01 13.69 3.70
C ALA A 38 2.77 12.66 2.86
N MET A 39 2.13 11.51 2.65
CA MET A 39 2.53 10.52 1.66
C MET A 39 1.71 10.76 0.38
N PHE A 40 2.29 10.50 -0.78
CA PHE A 40 1.65 10.73 -2.08
C PHE A 40 1.50 9.41 -2.82
N LEU A 41 0.27 9.06 -3.17
CA LEU A 41 -0.04 8.02 -4.16
C LEU A 41 -0.20 8.72 -5.50
N ILE A 42 0.67 8.38 -6.44
CA ILE A 42 0.68 8.89 -7.81
C ILE A 42 0.26 7.74 -8.69
N LYS A 43 -0.77 7.94 -9.51
CA LYS A 43 -1.17 6.99 -10.54
C LYS A 43 -0.99 7.61 -11.91
N VAL A 44 -0.46 6.82 -12.84
CA VAL A 44 -0.32 7.18 -14.26
C VAL A 44 -0.88 6.01 -15.07
N GLY A 45 -2.05 6.21 -15.68
CA GLY A 45 -2.78 5.14 -16.36
C GLY A 45 -3.10 3.98 -15.39
N SER A 46 -2.60 2.78 -15.70
CA SER A 46 -2.79 1.58 -14.85
C SER A 46 -1.72 1.40 -13.77
N GLN A 47 -0.73 2.29 -13.71
CA GLN A 47 0.46 2.15 -12.86
C GLN A 47 0.36 3.07 -11.64
N SER A 48 0.97 2.65 -10.54
CA SER A 48 0.87 3.37 -9.27
C SER A 48 2.18 3.36 -8.47
N VAL A 49 2.53 4.52 -7.92
CA VAL A 49 3.70 4.73 -7.07
C VAL A 49 3.26 5.41 -5.79
N VAL A 50 3.74 4.92 -4.64
CA VAL A 50 3.61 5.64 -3.37
C VAL A 50 4.96 6.19 -2.96
N TYR A 51 5.04 7.49 -2.72
CA TYR A 51 6.19 8.15 -2.10
C TYR A 51 5.84 8.57 -0.68
N THR A 52 6.50 7.99 0.33
CA THR A 52 6.12 8.23 1.73
C THR A 52 6.68 9.53 2.30
N GLY A 53 7.82 10.01 1.79
CA GLY A 53 8.67 10.92 2.54
C GLY A 53 9.04 10.33 3.92
N ASP A 54 9.25 11.20 4.90
CA ASP A 54 9.38 10.79 6.30
C ASP A 54 8.01 10.60 6.93
N PHE A 55 7.82 9.48 7.62
CA PHE A 55 6.54 9.12 8.23
C PHE A 55 6.74 8.53 9.63
N ASN A 56 5.67 8.43 10.40
CA ASN A 56 5.70 7.81 11.71
C ASN A 56 4.44 6.99 11.95
N THR A 57 4.58 5.69 12.15
CA THR A 57 3.44 4.81 12.46
C THR A 57 3.03 4.84 13.93
N THR A 58 3.87 5.40 14.81
CA THR A 58 3.55 5.55 16.24
C THR A 58 2.99 6.94 16.50
N PRO A 59 1.77 7.08 17.04
CA PRO A 59 1.17 8.39 17.25
C PRO A 59 1.90 9.19 18.33
N ASP A 60 1.97 10.49 18.10
CA ASP A 60 2.51 11.47 19.02
C ASP A 60 1.45 12.12 19.90
N ARG A 61 1.88 12.92 20.89
CA ARG A 61 0.92 13.69 21.68
C ARG A 61 0.22 14.73 20.83
N HIS A 62 0.92 15.28 19.84
CA HIS A 62 0.41 16.29 18.94
C HIS A 62 -0.04 15.76 17.57
N LEU A 63 0.50 14.65 17.08
CA LEU A 63 0.20 14.08 15.75
C LEU A 63 -0.36 12.66 15.84
N GLY A 64 -1.19 12.28 14.87
CA GLY A 64 -1.64 10.90 14.70
C GLY A 64 -0.56 10.00 14.08
N ALA A 65 -0.86 8.70 13.96
CA ALA A 65 -0.04 7.76 13.20
C ALA A 65 -0.23 7.96 11.69
N ALA A 66 0.78 7.59 10.91
CA ALA A 66 0.69 7.48 9.46
C ALA A 66 -0.49 6.58 9.05
N TRP A 67 -1.25 7.01 8.04
CA TRP A 67 -2.42 6.29 7.56
C TRP A 67 -2.50 6.34 6.04
N ILE A 68 -2.65 5.17 5.41
CA ILE A 68 -2.75 5.00 3.96
C ILE A 68 -3.74 3.87 3.64
N ASP A 69 -4.44 3.99 2.52
CA ASP A 69 -5.30 2.92 2.01
C ASP A 69 -4.47 1.70 1.60
N LYS A 70 -5.12 0.52 1.60
CA LYS A 70 -4.53 -0.71 1.06
C LYS A 70 -4.52 -0.66 -0.47
N CYS A 71 -3.57 0.10 -1.02
CA CYS A 71 -3.54 0.49 -2.43
C CYS A 71 -2.78 -0.47 -3.35
N ARG A 72 -1.98 -1.41 -2.82
CA ARG A 72 -1.19 -2.38 -3.62
C ARG A 72 -0.38 -1.73 -4.74
N PRO A 73 0.47 -0.74 -4.44
CA PRO A 73 1.12 0.02 -5.49
C PRO A 73 2.17 -0.82 -6.22
N ASP A 74 2.46 -0.47 -7.47
CA ASP A 74 3.52 -1.13 -8.26
C ASP A 74 4.90 -0.86 -7.65
N LEU A 75 5.07 0.34 -7.10
CA LEU A 75 6.28 0.77 -6.40
C LEU A 75 5.94 1.52 -5.10
N LEU A 76 6.57 1.12 -3.99
CA LEU A 76 6.59 1.88 -2.75
C LEU A 76 7.99 2.44 -2.51
N ILE A 77 8.13 3.76 -2.55
CA ILE A 77 9.35 4.49 -2.20
C ILE A 77 9.24 4.93 -0.73
N THR A 78 10.09 4.36 0.12
CA THR A 78 10.03 4.55 1.58
C THR A 78 11.36 5.03 2.16
N GLU A 79 11.29 5.87 3.20
CA GLU A 79 12.48 6.21 4.00
C GLU A 79 13.04 4.98 4.74
N SER A 80 14.32 5.05 5.13
CA SER A 80 15.04 3.97 5.79
C SER A 80 15.95 4.45 6.93
N THR A 81 15.69 5.64 7.48
CA THR A 81 16.48 6.32 8.50
C THR A 81 16.83 5.44 9.70
N TYR A 82 15.84 4.69 10.23
CA TYR A 82 16.01 3.79 11.38
C TYR A 82 15.81 2.31 11.03
N ALA A 83 16.26 1.92 9.84
CA ALA A 83 16.16 0.56 9.29
C ALA A 83 16.57 -0.59 10.25
N THR A 84 17.53 -0.36 11.15
CA THR A 84 18.04 -1.37 12.11
C THR A 84 17.58 -1.14 13.55
N THR A 85 16.95 0.00 13.84
CA THR A 85 16.63 0.40 15.22
C THR A 85 15.22 -0.02 15.56
N ILE A 86 15.06 -0.74 16.66
CA ILE A 86 13.76 -1.00 17.29
C ILE A 86 13.70 -0.09 18.52
N ARG A 87 12.63 0.70 18.64
CA ARG A 87 12.52 1.64 19.76
C ARG A 87 11.82 1.01 20.96
N ASP A 88 12.31 1.39 22.14
CA ASP A 88 11.64 1.12 23.39
C ASP A 88 10.27 1.82 23.46
N SER A 89 9.44 1.29 24.35
CA SER A 89 8.16 1.88 24.73
C SER A 89 8.28 3.40 24.91
N LYS A 90 7.42 4.13 24.21
CA LYS A 90 7.30 5.59 24.32
C LYS A 90 7.17 6.04 25.77
N ARG A 91 6.37 5.33 26.58
CA ARG A 91 6.15 5.66 28.00
C ARG A 91 7.43 5.59 28.83
N CYS A 92 8.27 4.57 28.58
CA CYS A 92 9.54 4.43 29.29
C CYS A 92 10.50 5.58 28.94
N ARG A 93 10.60 5.93 27.65
CA ARG A 93 11.44 7.05 27.19
C ARG A 93 10.96 8.40 27.72
N GLU A 94 9.65 8.65 27.71
CA GLU A 94 9.07 9.88 28.27
C GLU A 94 9.36 9.98 29.78
N ARG A 95 9.22 8.88 30.53
CA ARG A 95 9.53 8.85 31.95
C ARG A 95 11.01 9.12 32.21
N ASP A 96 11.90 8.42 31.52
CA ASP A 96 13.35 8.60 31.66
C ASP A 96 13.77 10.05 31.37
N PHE A 97 13.22 10.64 30.31
CA PHE A 97 13.42 12.05 29.98
C PHE A 97 13.00 12.98 31.12
N LEU A 98 11.76 12.83 31.61
CA LEU A 98 11.23 13.68 32.68
C LEU A 98 12.04 13.54 33.97
N THR A 99 12.43 12.32 34.34
CA THR A 99 13.27 12.07 35.52
C THR A 99 14.63 12.77 35.39
N LYS A 100 15.35 12.57 34.27
CA LYS A 100 16.68 13.20 34.12
C LYS A 100 16.60 14.72 34.08
N VAL A 101 15.58 15.29 33.42
CA VAL A 101 15.40 16.75 33.41
C VAL A 101 15.14 17.25 34.83
N HIS A 102 14.20 16.63 35.56
CA HIS A 102 13.85 17.01 36.93
C HIS A 102 15.07 16.94 37.86
N ASP A 103 15.77 15.80 37.89
CA ASP A 103 16.92 15.58 38.76
C ASP A 103 18.05 16.60 38.50
N CYS A 104 18.24 17.02 37.23
CA CYS A 104 19.25 18.01 36.88
C CYS A 104 18.87 19.41 37.37
N VAL A 105 17.62 19.82 37.16
CA VAL A 105 17.18 21.16 37.58
C VAL A 105 17.00 21.29 39.09
N GLU A 106 16.67 20.20 39.79
CA GLU A 106 16.58 20.15 41.25
C GLU A 106 17.97 20.36 41.89
N LYS A 107 19.02 19.83 41.25
CA LYS A 107 20.43 20.08 41.64
C LYS A 107 20.93 21.48 41.28
N GLY A 108 20.08 22.36 40.75
CA GLY A 108 20.45 23.70 40.31
C GLY A 108 21.15 23.76 38.94
N GLY A 109 21.17 22.65 38.21
CA GLY A 109 21.78 22.56 36.88
C GLY A 109 20.93 23.17 35.77
N LYS A 110 21.57 23.48 34.64
CA LYS A 110 20.89 23.93 33.41
C LYS A 110 20.78 22.79 32.41
N VAL A 111 19.61 22.65 31.78
CA VAL A 111 19.35 21.64 30.76
C VAL A 111 19.25 22.29 29.39
N LEU A 112 20.12 21.90 28.47
CA LEU A 112 20.06 22.30 27.06
C LEU A 112 19.46 21.16 26.23
N ILE A 113 18.45 21.47 25.42
CA ILE A 113 17.80 20.52 24.52
C ILE A 113 17.81 21.08 23.10
N PRO A 114 18.79 20.73 22.26
CA PRO A 114 18.81 21.16 20.88
C PRO A 114 17.75 20.42 20.08
N VAL A 115 16.84 21.16 19.45
CA VAL A 115 15.72 20.62 18.66
C VAL A 115 15.60 21.32 17.32
N PHE A 116 14.95 20.67 16.36
CA PHE A 116 14.42 21.34 15.17
C PHE A 116 13.17 22.14 15.55
N ALA A 117 12.93 23.24 14.82
CA ALA A 117 11.86 24.16 15.16
C ALA A 117 10.45 23.55 14.97
N LEU A 118 10.28 22.58 14.08
CA LEU A 118 8.99 21.99 13.79
C LEU A 118 8.98 20.51 14.20
N GLY A 119 7.86 20.04 14.77
CA GLY A 119 7.66 18.66 15.20
C GLY A 119 8.10 18.41 16.64
N ARG A 120 9.38 18.05 16.82
CA ARG A 120 9.85 17.53 18.14
C ARG A 120 9.94 18.56 19.25
N ALA A 121 10.21 19.81 18.91
CA ALA A 121 10.12 20.90 19.89
C ALA A 121 8.72 20.92 20.54
N GLN A 122 7.65 20.84 19.75
CA GLN A 122 6.28 20.90 20.24
C GLN A 122 5.90 19.66 21.06
N GLU A 123 6.30 18.45 20.62
CA GLU A 123 6.07 17.22 21.39
C GLU A 123 6.69 17.30 22.79
N MET A 124 7.95 17.75 22.87
CA MET A 124 8.67 17.85 24.15
C MET A 124 8.15 19.00 25.02
N CYS A 125 7.74 20.12 24.41
CA CYS A 125 7.11 21.22 25.14
C CYS A 125 5.79 20.77 25.81
N ILE A 126 4.93 20.05 25.09
CA ILE A 126 3.68 19.50 25.66
C ILE A 126 4.00 18.54 26.82
N LEU A 127 5.02 17.70 26.66
CA LEU A 127 5.44 16.74 27.68
C LEU A 127 5.91 17.44 28.96
N LEU A 128 6.80 18.44 28.84
CA LEU A 128 7.30 19.19 29.99
C LEU A 128 6.22 20.07 30.62
N GLU A 129 5.40 20.78 29.84
CA GLU A 129 4.31 21.62 30.37
C GLU A 129 3.36 20.80 31.24
N THR A 130 2.96 19.62 30.77
CA THR A 130 2.05 18.73 31.51
C THR A 130 2.71 18.23 32.81
N TYR A 131 4.01 17.95 32.78
CA TYR A 131 4.75 17.50 33.95
C TYR A 131 4.96 18.63 34.97
N TRP A 132 5.26 19.84 34.50
CA TRP A 132 5.44 21.04 35.33
C TRP A 132 4.17 21.40 36.08
N GLU A 133 3.02 21.39 35.40
CA GLU A 133 1.72 21.60 36.06
C GLU A 133 1.44 20.53 37.12
N ARG A 134 1.72 19.25 36.81
CA ARG A 134 1.43 18.14 37.72
C ARG A 134 2.31 18.16 38.97
N MET A 135 3.59 18.51 38.82
CA MET A 135 4.57 18.54 39.91
C MET A 135 4.69 19.91 40.58
N ASN A 136 3.94 20.91 40.10
CA ASN A 136 3.96 22.30 40.58
C ASN A 136 5.38 22.91 40.60
N LEU A 137 6.17 22.63 39.55
CA LEU A 137 7.53 23.13 39.41
C LEU A 137 7.54 24.59 38.95
N LYS A 138 8.34 25.44 39.62
CA LYS A 138 8.47 26.87 39.31
C LYS A 138 9.71 27.20 38.45
N ILE A 139 10.53 26.21 38.14
CA ILE A 139 11.77 26.38 37.37
C ILE A 139 11.42 26.81 35.94
N PRO A 140 12.05 27.86 35.40
CA PRO A 140 11.67 28.38 34.10
C PRO A 140 12.08 27.42 32.98
N ILE A 141 11.15 27.21 32.05
CA ILE A 141 11.42 26.58 30.76
C ILE A 141 11.42 27.69 29.71
N TYR A 142 12.42 27.68 28.85
CA TYR A 142 12.50 28.61 27.74
C TYR A 142 12.57 27.90 26.40
N PHE A 143 12.02 28.56 25.39
CA PHE A 143 12.10 28.16 24.01
C PHE A 143 12.76 29.27 23.17
N ALA A 144 13.74 28.91 22.33
CA ALA A 144 14.51 29.84 21.50
C ALA A 144 13.67 30.68 20.52
N VAL A 145 13.55 31.99 20.75
CA VAL A 145 12.72 32.87 19.92
C VAL A 145 13.05 32.79 18.42
N GLY A 146 12.03 32.92 17.58
CA GLY A 146 12.16 32.92 16.12
C GLY A 146 11.27 31.87 15.45
N LEU A 147 11.89 30.87 14.82
CA LEU A 147 11.16 29.94 13.94
C LEU A 147 10.11 29.11 14.69
N THR A 148 10.37 28.69 15.93
CA THR A 148 9.39 27.84 16.63
C THR A 148 8.27 28.57 17.36
N GLU A 149 8.40 29.86 17.64
CA GLU A 149 7.24 30.69 18.00
C GLU A 149 6.25 30.77 16.82
N LYS A 150 6.78 31.00 15.61
CA LYS A 150 5.97 30.96 14.38
C LYS A 150 5.40 29.56 14.14
N ALA A 151 6.21 28.52 14.33
CA ALA A 151 5.74 27.13 14.20
C ALA A 151 4.58 26.85 15.15
N THR A 152 4.69 27.22 16.42
CA THR A 152 3.62 27.08 17.41
C THR A 152 2.35 27.83 16.99
N THR A 153 2.49 29.01 16.40
CA THR A 153 1.35 29.74 15.81
C THR A 153 0.68 28.95 14.69
N PHE A 154 1.46 28.34 13.78
CA PHE A 154 0.92 27.47 12.74
C PHE A 154 0.24 26.21 13.31
N TYR A 155 0.76 25.63 14.38
CA TYR A 155 0.09 24.54 15.09
C TYR A 155 -1.29 24.94 15.64
N LYS A 156 -1.41 26.19 16.16
CA LYS A 156 -2.69 26.73 16.63
C LYS A 156 -3.68 26.92 15.45
N MET A 157 -3.20 27.40 14.30
CA MET A 157 -4.03 27.62 13.11
C MET A 157 -4.48 26.32 12.44
N PHE A 158 -3.55 25.37 12.25
CA PHE A 158 -3.80 24.10 11.56
C PHE A 158 -4.11 22.95 12.51
N ILE A 159 -4.90 23.23 13.55
CA ILE A 159 -5.28 22.24 14.57
C ILE A 159 -6.01 21.03 13.96
N THR A 160 -6.70 21.22 12.84
CA THR A 160 -7.41 20.17 12.11
C THR A 160 -6.48 19.09 11.55
N TRP A 161 -5.18 19.35 11.46
CA TRP A 161 -4.14 18.41 11.00
C TRP A 161 -3.45 17.66 12.14
N THR A 162 -3.83 17.91 13.40
CA THR A 162 -3.34 17.20 14.58
C THR A 162 -4.12 15.92 14.85
N ASN A 163 -3.78 15.18 15.91
CA ASN A 163 -4.57 14.02 16.32
C ASN A 163 -5.94 14.41 16.93
N GLN A 164 -6.84 13.41 17.03
CA GLN A 164 -8.18 13.63 17.55
C GLN A 164 -8.20 14.14 19.00
N LYS A 165 -7.23 13.72 19.83
CA LYS A 165 -7.12 14.14 21.23
C LYS A 165 -6.88 15.65 21.35
N ILE A 166 -5.97 16.19 20.55
CA ILE A 166 -5.67 17.62 20.52
C ILE A 166 -6.88 18.40 20.00
N LYS A 167 -7.52 17.95 18.92
CA LYS A 167 -8.72 18.59 18.36
C LYS A 167 -9.85 18.72 19.40
N GLN A 168 -10.10 17.65 20.17
CA GLN A 168 -11.12 17.64 21.22
C GLN A 168 -10.73 18.57 22.39
N THR A 169 -9.48 18.51 22.84
CA THR A 169 -9.01 19.31 23.97
C THR A 169 -9.00 20.80 23.63
N PHE A 170 -8.74 21.16 22.37
CA PHE A 170 -8.62 22.54 21.90
C PHE A 170 -9.86 23.41 22.22
N VAL A 171 -11.06 22.81 22.26
CA VAL A 171 -12.30 23.51 22.62
C VAL A 171 -12.25 24.07 24.05
N HIS A 172 -11.57 23.39 24.96
CA HIS A 172 -11.46 23.77 26.37
C HIS A 172 -10.12 24.44 26.70
N ARG A 173 -9.03 23.94 26.10
CA ARG A 173 -7.67 24.41 26.34
C ARG A 173 -6.80 24.16 25.12
N ASN A 174 -6.10 25.21 24.69
CA ASN A 174 -5.09 25.07 23.66
C ASN A 174 -3.80 24.46 24.24
N MET A 175 -3.46 23.24 23.79
CA MET A 175 -2.26 22.51 24.24
C MET A 175 -0.95 23.13 23.75
N PHE A 176 -1.00 24.04 22.79
CA PHE A 176 0.14 24.82 22.30
C PHE A 176 0.24 26.20 22.96
N ASP A 177 -0.62 26.47 23.95
CA ASP A 177 -0.53 27.65 24.80
C ASP A 177 0.11 27.27 26.13
N PHE A 178 1.42 27.46 26.19
CA PHE A 178 2.25 27.03 27.30
C PHE A 178 2.28 28.12 28.38
N LYS A 179 1.96 27.76 29.63
CA LYS A 179 1.99 28.71 30.76
C LYS A 179 3.40 28.82 31.35
N HIS A 180 4.13 27.71 31.37
CA HIS A 180 5.45 27.61 32.01
C HIS A 180 6.60 27.83 31.04
N ILE A 181 6.33 27.75 29.73
CA ILE A 181 7.34 27.89 28.68
C ILE A 181 7.32 29.32 28.14
N LYS A 182 8.43 30.03 28.29
CA LYS A 182 8.58 31.44 27.88
C LYS A 182 9.57 31.60 26.72
N PRO A 183 9.48 32.68 25.94
CA PRO A 183 10.50 33.01 24.96
C PRO A 183 11.87 33.20 25.62
N PHE A 184 12.92 32.62 25.03
CA PHE A 184 14.29 32.77 25.50
C PHE A 184 14.92 34.06 24.98
N ASP A 185 15.31 34.96 25.89
CA ASP A 185 16.20 36.07 25.58
C ASP A 185 17.66 35.62 25.66
N ARG A 186 18.50 36.10 24.73
CA ARG A 186 19.96 35.84 24.77
C ARG A 186 20.61 36.35 26.04
N ALA A 187 20.05 37.36 26.70
CA ALA A 187 20.53 37.82 28.00
C ALA A 187 20.44 36.73 29.08
N TYR A 188 19.47 35.80 28.97
CA TYR A 188 19.23 34.77 29.98
C TYR A 188 20.27 33.65 30.00
N VAL A 189 21.16 33.57 28.99
CA VAL A 189 22.19 32.53 28.92
C VAL A 189 23.09 32.57 30.17
N ASP A 190 23.37 33.77 30.65
CA ASP A 190 24.29 34.03 31.77
C ASP A 190 23.56 34.13 33.13
N ASN A 191 22.22 34.06 33.15
CA ASN A 191 21.46 34.14 34.40
C ASN A 191 21.82 32.98 35.35
N PRO A 192 21.98 33.26 36.65
CA PRO A 192 22.22 32.21 37.64
C PRO A 192 20.94 31.38 37.88
N GLY A 193 21.13 30.13 38.30
CA GLY A 193 20.05 29.21 38.65
C GLY A 193 19.66 28.21 37.56
N PRO A 194 18.79 27.24 37.92
CA PRO A 194 18.37 26.18 37.02
C PRO A 194 17.39 26.70 35.95
N MET A 195 17.52 26.16 34.75
CA MET A 195 16.59 26.43 33.64
C MET A 195 16.64 25.30 32.62
N VAL A 196 15.55 25.13 31.90
CA VAL A 196 15.50 24.24 30.73
C VAL A 196 15.38 25.10 29.48
N VAL A 197 16.25 24.88 28.48
CA VAL A 197 16.23 25.65 27.23
C VAL A 197 16.17 24.75 26.02
N PHE A 198 15.09 24.88 25.24
CA PHE A 198 14.99 24.35 23.89
C PHE A 198 15.64 25.31 22.91
N ALA A 199 16.69 24.85 22.23
CA ALA A 199 17.45 25.69 21.32
C ALA A 199 17.51 25.11 19.91
N THR A 200 17.45 25.98 18.91
CA THR A 200 17.63 25.60 17.50
C THR A 200 19.03 26.01 17.02
N PRO A 201 19.65 25.26 16.09
CA PRO A 201 19.22 24.01 15.45
C PRO A 201 19.57 22.74 16.25
N GLY A 202 18.91 21.62 15.91
CA GLY A 202 18.95 20.35 16.65
C GLY A 202 20.30 19.61 16.67
N MET A 203 21.19 19.86 15.71
CA MET A 203 22.47 19.14 15.58
C MET A 203 23.69 19.89 16.13
N LEU A 204 23.48 21.02 16.82
CA LEU A 204 24.57 21.87 17.35
C LEU A 204 25.60 22.29 16.28
N HIS A 205 25.18 22.56 15.04
CA HIS A 205 26.12 22.98 13.99
C HIS A 205 26.32 24.50 13.93
N SER A 206 25.27 25.28 14.20
CA SER A 206 25.31 26.75 14.13
C SER A 206 24.29 27.36 15.09
N GLY A 207 24.13 28.68 15.10
CA GLY A 207 23.01 29.35 15.78
C GLY A 207 23.05 29.29 17.31
N LEU A 208 21.87 29.49 17.91
CA LEU A 208 21.74 29.70 19.36
C LEU A 208 22.07 28.44 20.17
N SER A 209 21.72 27.25 19.67
CA SER A 209 22.00 26.00 20.39
C SER A 209 23.49 25.79 20.64
N VAL A 210 24.35 26.13 19.67
CA VAL A 210 25.82 26.08 19.82
C VAL A 210 26.33 27.16 20.74
N GLN A 211 25.80 28.38 20.65
CA GLN A 211 26.21 29.49 21.51
C GLN A 211 25.96 29.18 22.99
N ILE A 212 24.79 28.60 23.31
CA ILE A 212 24.47 28.15 24.66
C ILE A 212 25.37 26.98 25.06
N PHE A 213 25.53 25.99 24.17
CA PHE A 213 26.38 24.83 24.44
C PHE A 213 27.82 25.24 24.81
N ARG A 214 28.43 26.17 24.07
CA ARG A 214 29.80 26.65 24.36
C ARG A 214 29.95 27.22 25.77
N LYS A 215 28.93 27.92 26.26
CA LYS A 215 28.94 28.53 27.60
C LYS A 215 28.63 27.52 28.70
N TRP A 216 27.76 26.56 28.44
CA TRP A 216 27.24 25.64 29.47
C TRP A 216 28.00 24.32 29.57
N ALA A 217 28.70 23.91 28.50
CA ALA A 217 29.45 22.65 28.45
C ALA A 217 30.55 22.48 29.51
N PRO A 218 31.26 23.54 29.95
CA PRO A 218 32.31 23.41 30.97
C PRO A 218 31.79 23.13 32.39
N ASN A 219 30.49 23.24 32.66
CA ASN A 219 29.93 23.05 34.00
C ASN A 219 29.32 21.63 34.13
N GLU A 220 29.80 20.88 35.13
CA GLU A 220 29.41 19.49 35.42
C GLU A 220 27.96 19.33 35.89
N ASN A 221 27.38 20.36 36.50
CA ASN A 221 25.99 20.33 36.95
C ASN A 221 24.98 20.44 35.79
N ASN A 222 25.43 20.89 34.62
CA ASN A 222 24.58 21.06 33.47
C ASN A 222 24.38 19.73 32.71
N MET A 223 23.32 19.68 31.91
CA MET A 223 23.00 18.52 31.09
C MET A 223 22.61 18.92 29.67
N LEU A 224 23.11 18.17 28.69
CA LEU A 224 22.72 18.24 27.30
C LEU A 224 21.88 17.00 26.99
N ILE A 225 20.63 17.18 26.57
CA ILE A 225 19.78 16.08 26.08
C ILE A 225 19.69 16.19 24.57
N MET A 226 20.26 15.23 23.85
CA MET A 226 20.16 15.12 22.39
C MET A 226 18.94 14.27 22.02
N PRO A 227 17.86 14.86 21.47
CA PRO A 227 16.58 14.16 21.26
C PRO A 227 16.51 13.41 19.92
N GLY A 228 17.44 13.66 18.99
CA GLY A 228 17.36 13.15 17.62
C GLY A 228 18.70 12.73 17.06
N TYR A 229 18.66 12.12 15.87
CA TYR A 229 19.85 11.73 15.14
C TYR A 229 20.69 12.94 14.73
N CYS A 230 22.01 12.77 14.78
CA CYS A 230 22.98 13.76 14.33
C CYS A 230 23.79 13.15 13.19
N VAL A 231 23.87 13.88 12.08
CA VAL A 231 24.70 13.48 10.93
C VAL A 231 26.18 13.49 11.34
N ALA A 232 26.94 12.51 10.85
CA ALA A 232 28.38 12.42 11.05
C ALA A 232 29.07 13.73 10.62
N GLY A 233 30.04 14.18 11.42
CA GLY A 233 30.75 15.45 11.21
C GLY A 233 30.17 16.65 11.97
N THR A 234 28.90 16.58 12.41
CA THR A 234 28.32 17.63 13.27
C THR A 234 28.89 17.62 14.68
N VAL A 235 28.85 18.77 15.37
CA VAL A 235 29.25 18.87 16.79
C VAL A 235 28.36 17.97 17.65
N GLY A 236 27.06 17.93 17.37
CA GLY A 236 26.13 17.04 18.07
C GLY A 236 26.56 15.58 18.00
N HIS A 237 26.98 15.09 16.82
CA HIS A 237 27.49 13.72 16.68
C HIS A 237 28.77 13.51 17.51
N LYS A 238 29.75 14.42 17.44
CA LYS A 238 31.01 14.31 18.21
C LYS A 238 30.75 14.24 19.72
N VAL A 239 29.82 15.06 20.21
CA VAL A 239 29.47 15.12 21.64
C VAL A 239 28.75 13.84 22.09
N ILE A 240 27.83 13.31 21.29
CA ILE A 240 27.18 12.01 21.56
C ILE A 240 28.19 10.86 21.55
N SER A 241 29.20 10.91 20.67
CA SER A 241 30.29 9.92 20.63
C SER A 241 31.25 10.00 21.82
N GLY A 242 31.04 10.93 22.76
CA GLY A 242 31.83 11.04 23.99
C GLY A 242 33.05 11.96 23.91
N ALA A 243 33.15 12.82 22.88
CA ALA A 243 34.24 13.77 22.77
C ALA A 243 34.25 14.77 23.95
N LYS A 244 35.34 14.75 24.73
CA LYS A 244 35.52 15.62 25.91
C LYS A 244 36.02 17.02 25.59
N LYS A 245 36.62 17.21 24.41
CA LYS A 245 37.08 18.52 23.91
C LYS A 245 36.56 18.71 22.50
N ILE A 246 35.89 19.83 22.26
CA ILE A 246 35.38 20.20 20.93
C ILE A 246 36.11 21.46 20.48
N GLU A 247 36.77 21.37 19.34
CA GLU A 247 37.35 22.51 18.65
C GLU A 247 36.33 23.11 17.69
N PHE A 248 36.16 24.43 17.77
CA PHE A 248 35.32 25.22 16.87
C PHE A 248 36.17 26.00 15.87
N GLU A 249 35.55 26.45 14.76
CA GLU A 249 36.22 27.13 13.62
C GLU A 249 37.11 28.31 14.02
N ASN A 250 36.79 28.99 15.11
CA ASN A 250 37.55 30.10 15.68
C ASN A 250 38.73 29.66 16.57
N ARG A 251 39.21 28.40 16.44
CA ARG A 251 40.22 27.75 17.29
C ARG A 251 39.88 27.75 18.79
N GLN A 252 38.60 27.96 19.12
CA GLN A 252 38.12 27.91 20.49
C GLN A 252 37.93 26.43 20.86
N ILE A 253 38.64 26.00 21.90
CA ILE A 253 38.47 24.66 22.47
C ILE A 253 37.52 24.76 23.66
N VAL A 254 36.43 24.01 23.62
CA VAL A 254 35.47 23.92 24.73
C VAL A 254 35.57 22.52 25.34
N GLU A 255 35.74 22.48 26.66
CA GLU A 255 35.71 21.25 27.43
C GLU A 255 34.26 20.87 27.76
N VAL A 256 33.90 19.62 27.47
CA VAL A 256 32.57 19.05 27.70
C VAL A 256 32.59 18.28 29.01
N LYS A 257 32.29 18.98 30.10
CA LYS A 257 32.15 18.41 31.45
C LYS A 257 30.70 18.10 31.82
N MET A 258 29.75 18.80 31.20
CA MET A 258 28.32 18.58 31.38
C MET A 258 27.91 17.13 31.03
N SER A 259 26.86 16.63 31.67
CA SER A 259 26.30 15.31 31.33
C SER A 259 25.66 15.34 29.95
N VAL A 260 26.01 14.38 29.09
CA VAL A 260 25.43 14.26 27.74
C VAL A 260 24.55 13.02 27.71
N GLN A 261 23.27 13.21 27.40
CA GLN A 261 22.28 12.14 27.33
C GLN A 261 21.71 12.09 25.91
N TYR A 262 21.89 10.96 25.23
CA TYR A 262 21.19 10.70 23.98
C TYR A 262 19.87 9.99 24.27
N MET A 263 18.77 10.59 23.83
CA MET A 263 17.43 10.01 23.97
C MET A 263 16.74 10.03 22.62
N SER A 264 16.39 8.87 22.10
CA SER A 264 15.74 8.79 20.79
C SER A 264 14.28 9.25 20.86
N PHE A 265 14.03 10.55 20.71
CA PHE A 265 12.73 11.18 20.44
C PHE A 265 12.58 11.48 18.96
N SER A 266 13.01 10.56 18.10
CA SER A 266 12.91 10.78 16.67
C SER A 266 11.48 10.73 16.14
N ALA A 267 11.20 11.53 15.11
CA ALA A 267 9.93 11.58 14.40
C ALA A 267 9.79 10.58 13.27
N HIS A 268 10.84 9.82 12.98
CA HIS A 268 10.85 8.89 11.86
C HIS A 268 10.30 7.53 12.30
N ALA A 269 9.82 6.74 11.34
CA ALA A 269 9.43 5.36 11.58
C ALA A 269 10.66 4.54 12.01
N ASP A 270 10.45 3.62 12.95
CA ASP A 270 11.46 2.63 13.32
C ASP A 270 11.38 1.40 12.39
N ALA A 271 12.29 0.45 12.54
CA ALA A 271 12.32 -0.74 11.69
C ALA A 271 10.99 -1.52 11.70
N LYS A 272 10.25 -1.48 12.82
CA LYS A 272 8.94 -2.13 12.93
C LYS A 272 7.87 -1.34 12.17
N GLY A 273 7.84 -0.02 12.32
CA GLY A 273 6.91 0.87 11.63
C GLY A 273 7.07 0.81 10.11
N ILE A 274 8.31 0.81 9.62
CA ILE A 274 8.59 0.69 8.18
C ILE A 274 8.05 -0.64 7.64
N MET A 275 8.35 -1.76 8.30
CA MET A 275 7.85 -3.07 7.89
C MET A 275 6.31 -3.17 7.95
N GLN A 276 5.68 -2.59 8.97
CA GLN A 276 4.22 -2.55 9.09
C GLN A 276 3.57 -1.79 7.94
N LEU A 277 4.14 -0.65 7.53
CA LEU A 277 3.60 0.12 6.41
C LEU A 277 3.73 -0.66 5.10
N ILE A 278 4.89 -1.28 4.85
CA ILE A 278 5.13 -2.09 3.65
C ILE A 278 4.15 -3.28 3.61
N GLN A 279 3.98 -3.99 4.73
CA GLN A 279 3.03 -5.10 4.85
C GLN A 279 1.58 -4.66 4.60
N HIS A 280 1.17 -3.49 5.11
CA HIS A 280 -0.18 -2.97 4.92
C HIS A 280 -0.44 -2.55 3.47
N CYS A 281 0.54 -1.93 2.81
CA CYS A 281 0.40 -1.48 1.44
C CYS A 281 0.42 -2.63 0.43
N GLU A 282 1.06 -3.76 0.75
CA GLU A 282 1.28 -4.90 -0.15
C GLU A 282 1.84 -4.48 -1.54
N PRO A 283 2.97 -3.75 -1.59
CA PRO A 283 3.51 -3.26 -2.86
C PRO A 283 4.15 -4.38 -3.67
N SER A 284 4.11 -4.26 -5.00
CA SER A 284 4.80 -5.20 -5.89
C SER A 284 6.32 -5.09 -5.78
N LYS A 285 6.85 -3.87 -5.62
CA LYS A 285 8.27 -3.57 -5.45
C LYS A 285 8.49 -2.48 -4.41
N VAL A 286 9.63 -2.50 -3.72
CA VAL A 286 10.02 -1.50 -2.72
C VAL A 286 11.32 -0.82 -3.14
N LEU A 287 11.42 0.49 -2.95
CA LEU A 287 12.65 1.25 -3.16
C LEU A 287 12.98 2.01 -1.87
N LEU A 288 14.15 1.70 -1.30
CA LEU A 288 14.64 2.30 -0.06
C LEU A 288 15.43 3.57 -0.40
N VAL A 289 15.06 4.68 0.22
CA VAL A 289 15.75 5.97 0.16
C VAL A 289 16.00 6.52 1.56
N HIS A 290 16.75 7.61 1.64
CA HIS A 290 16.96 8.37 2.88
C HIS A 290 17.44 7.48 4.05
N GLY A 291 18.60 6.84 3.86
CA GLY A 291 19.22 5.98 4.88
C GLY A 291 20.69 5.68 4.60
N GLU A 292 21.37 5.08 5.57
CA GLU A 292 22.77 4.65 5.43
C GLU A 292 22.84 3.30 4.69
N ALA A 293 23.79 3.15 3.76
CA ALA A 293 23.90 1.97 2.89
C ALA A 293 23.91 0.63 3.66
N SER A 294 24.70 0.54 4.73
CA SER A 294 24.80 -0.67 5.56
C SER A 294 23.47 -1.02 6.26
N LYS A 295 22.73 -0.01 6.75
CA LYS A 295 21.43 -0.20 7.40
C LYS A 295 20.34 -0.53 6.38
N MET A 296 20.39 0.08 5.20
CA MET A 296 19.47 -0.24 4.09
C MET A 296 19.64 -1.69 3.62
N GLU A 297 20.87 -2.19 3.53
CA GLU A 297 21.12 -3.58 3.15
C GLU A 297 20.49 -4.58 4.15
N PHE A 298 20.56 -4.27 5.45
CA PHE A 298 19.90 -5.06 6.48
C PHE A 298 18.36 -5.06 6.31
N LEU A 299 17.76 -3.90 6.09
CA LEU A 299 16.31 -3.78 5.89
C LEU A 299 15.86 -4.48 4.61
N LYS A 300 16.63 -4.36 3.52
CA LYS A 300 16.38 -5.08 2.26
C LYS A 300 16.36 -6.59 2.46
N LYS A 301 17.33 -7.14 3.19
CA LYS A 301 17.36 -8.59 3.53
C LYS A 301 16.12 -8.99 4.33
N LYS A 302 15.71 -8.17 5.31
CA LYS A 302 14.51 -8.41 6.11
C LYS A 302 13.21 -8.36 5.29
N ILE A 303 13.07 -7.38 4.39
CA ILE A 303 11.94 -7.27 3.46
C ILE A 303 11.84 -8.53 2.60
N ASN A 304 12.95 -8.96 2.00
CA ASN A 304 12.96 -10.15 1.14
C ASN A 304 12.60 -11.44 1.91
N GLN A 305 12.99 -11.54 3.18
CA GLN A 305 12.67 -12.70 4.03
C GLN A 305 11.20 -12.74 4.47
N GLU A 306 10.64 -11.61 4.92
CA GLU A 306 9.28 -11.56 5.47
C GLU A 306 8.19 -11.44 4.38
N LEU A 307 8.49 -10.78 3.26
CA LEU A 307 7.51 -10.43 2.22
C LEU A 307 7.68 -11.22 0.92
N GLY A 308 8.55 -12.23 0.88
CA GLY A 308 9.03 -12.88 -0.35
C GLY A 308 7.98 -13.42 -1.34
N THR A 309 6.70 -13.51 -0.95
CA THR A 309 5.59 -13.85 -1.86
C THR A 309 4.80 -12.63 -2.36
N SER A 310 4.80 -11.52 -1.64
CA SER A 310 4.01 -10.30 -1.92
C SER A 310 4.84 -9.18 -2.54
N CYS A 311 6.12 -9.05 -2.14
CA CYS A 311 7.06 -8.10 -2.70
C CYS A 311 8.06 -8.86 -3.58
N LYS A 312 8.04 -8.61 -4.89
CA LYS A 312 8.91 -9.31 -5.85
C LYS A 312 10.36 -8.86 -5.72
N GLU A 313 10.58 -7.56 -5.56
CA GLU A 313 11.92 -6.95 -5.61
C GLU A 313 12.06 -5.75 -4.67
N CYS A 314 13.25 -5.57 -4.10
CA CYS A 314 13.61 -4.43 -3.26
C CYS A 314 14.90 -3.75 -3.76
N PHE A 315 14.85 -2.44 -4.00
CA PHE A 315 15.94 -1.61 -4.51
C PHE A 315 16.54 -0.70 -3.42
N MET A 316 17.81 -0.33 -3.57
CA MET A 316 18.53 0.61 -2.71
C MET A 316 19.51 1.46 -3.56
N PRO A 317 19.01 2.27 -4.51
CA PRO A 317 19.86 2.99 -5.45
C PRO A 317 20.79 3.98 -4.74
N ALA A 318 22.01 4.13 -5.27
CA ALA A 318 22.90 5.20 -4.86
C ALA A 318 22.40 6.57 -5.38
N ASN A 319 22.95 7.65 -4.83
CA ASN A 319 22.62 9.00 -5.31
C ASN A 319 22.97 9.15 -6.79
N GLY A 320 21.99 9.55 -7.61
CA GLY A 320 22.14 9.71 -9.05
C GLY A 320 21.94 8.42 -9.87
N GLU A 321 21.71 7.28 -9.23
CA GLU A 321 21.41 6.03 -9.92
C GLU A 321 19.93 5.98 -10.34
N THR A 322 19.67 5.53 -11.57
CA THR A 322 18.32 5.36 -12.11
C THR A 322 17.90 3.90 -11.98
N VAL A 323 16.73 3.65 -11.39
CA VAL A 323 16.13 2.32 -11.29
C VAL A 323 15.03 2.19 -12.33
N SER A 324 15.13 1.17 -13.19
CA SER A 324 14.13 0.84 -14.20
C SER A 324 13.62 -0.57 -13.98
N PHE A 325 12.32 -0.76 -14.02
CA PHE A 325 11.70 -2.08 -13.92
C PHE A 325 10.46 -2.16 -14.80
N SER A 326 10.13 -3.38 -15.23
CA SER A 326 8.90 -3.65 -15.97
C SER A 326 7.72 -3.84 -15.01
N THR A 327 6.58 -3.31 -15.39
CA THR A 327 5.30 -3.52 -14.72
C THR A 327 4.35 -4.22 -15.68
N PRO A 328 3.51 -5.14 -15.17
CA PRO A 328 2.52 -5.77 -16.02
C PRO A 328 1.54 -4.70 -16.51
N VAL A 329 1.31 -4.66 -17.82
CA VAL A 329 0.28 -3.80 -18.40
C VAL A 329 -1.06 -4.43 -18.05
N SER A 330 -1.82 -3.77 -17.18
CA SER A 330 -3.21 -4.13 -16.93
C SER A 330 -4.08 -3.30 -17.84
N VAL A 331 -4.78 -3.97 -18.76
CA VAL A 331 -5.78 -3.30 -19.57
C VAL A 331 -7.11 -3.40 -18.81
N PRO A 332 -7.73 -2.27 -18.41
CA PRO A 332 -9.04 -2.30 -17.80
C PRO A 332 -10.04 -2.88 -18.81
N VAL A 333 -10.77 -3.92 -18.40
CA VAL A 333 -11.81 -4.56 -19.21
C VAL A 333 -13.11 -4.48 -18.43
N ASP A 334 -14.10 -3.77 -18.98
CA ASP A 334 -15.42 -3.72 -18.38
C ASP A 334 -16.13 -5.06 -18.56
N THR A 335 -16.83 -5.54 -17.53
CA THR A 335 -17.56 -6.81 -17.61
C THR A 335 -19.05 -6.58 -17.58
N SER A 336 -19.79 -7.32 -18.41
CA SER A 336 -21.26 -7.28 -18.40
C SER A 336 -21.84 -7.81 -17.08
N LEU A 337 -22.93 -7.19 -16.61
CA LEU A 337 -23.63 -7.62 -15.39
C LEU A 337 -24.18 -9.05 -15.53
N SER A 338 -24.60 -9.45 -16.73
CA SER A 338 -25.10 -10.79 -17.06
C SER A 338 -24.07 -11.87 -16.72
N LEU A 339 -22.81 -11.65 -17.14
CA LEU A 339 -21.70 -12.57 -16.92
C LEU A 339 -21.39 -12.74 -15.42
N VAL A 340 -21.34 -11.62 -14.69
CA VAL A 340 -21.07 -11.61 -13.25
C VAL A 340 -22.17 -12.37 -12.50
N LYS A 341 -23.45 -12.13 -12.83
CA LYS A 341 -24.58 -12.83 -12.23
C LYS A 341 -24.51 -14.34 -12.52
N LYS A 342 -24.29 -14.75 -13.77
CA LYS A 342 -24.21 -16.17 -14.16
C LYS A 342 -23.16 -16.92 -13.34
N GLN A 343 -21.99 -16.32 -13.12
CA GLN A 343 -20.93 -16.93 -12.31
C GLN A 343 -21.32 -17.03 -10.82
N LEU A 344 -21.94 -15.98 -10.27
CA LEU A 344 -22.40 -15.96 -8.88
C LEU A 344 -23.52 -16.99 -8.61
N PHE A 345 -24.35 -17.29 -9.61
CA PHE A 345 -25.47 -18.24 -9.47
C PHE A 345 -25.13 -19.69 -9.85
N GLN A 346 -24.08 -19.93 -10.65
CA GLN A 346 -23.60 -21.29 -10.94
C GLN A 346 -22.98 -21.98 -9.71
N GLU A 347 -22.39 -21.21 -8.79
CA GLU A 347 -22.00 -21.68 -7.46
C GLU A 347 -23.23 -21.64 -6.54
N GLY A 348 -24.14 -22.60 -6.71
CA GLY A 348 -25.47 -22.60 -6.12
C GLY A 348 -25.55 -22.05 -4.69
N GLY A 349 -26.04 -20.81 -4.54
CA GLY A 349 -26.65 -20.21 -3.34
C GLY A 349 -25.82 -20.14 -2.04
N THR A 350 -24.71 -20.87 -1.90
CA THR A 350 -23.89 -20.88 -0.70
C THR A 350 -22.77 -19.89 -0.84
N SER A 351 -22.93 -18.79 -0.10
CA SER A 351 -21.99 -17.70 0.18
C SER A 351 -20.67 -18.18 0.81
N SER A 352 -19.91 -19.03 0.13
CA SER A 352 -18.52 -19.30 0.45
C SER A 352 -17.70 -18.78 -0.72
N VAL A 353 -17.22 -17.54 -0.58
CA VAL A 353 -16.18 -16.99 -1.45
C VAL A 353 -14.96 -17.87 -1.27
N THR A 354 -14.83 -18.91 -2.08
CA THR A 354 -13.64 -19.75 -2.04
C THR A 354 -12.47 -18.88 -2.50
N LYS A 355 -11.32 -18.97 -1.82
CA LYS A 355 -10.08 -18.29 -2.25
C LYS A 355 -9.54 -18.80 -3.59
N ARG A 356 -10.26 -19.69 -4.28
CA ARG A 356 -9.86 -20.23 -5.58
C ARG A 356 -10.22 -19.21 -6.66
N LYS A 357 -9.33 -19.07 -7.64
CA LYS A 357 -9.57 -18.24 -8.81
C LYS A 357 -10.68 -18.88 -9.63
N ASN A 358 -11.80 -18.18 -9.75
CA ASN A 358 -12.89 -18.61 -10.62
C ASN A 358 -12.58 -18.20 -12.06
N VAL A 359 -12.69 -19.15 -12.98
CA VAL A 359 -12.47 -18.90 -14.41
C VAL A 359 -13.75 -18.31 -14.98
N LEU A 360 -13.65 -17.10 -15.55
CA LEU A 360 -14.76 -16.46 -16.26
C LEU A 360 -14.66 -16.81 -17.75
N HIS A 361 -15.70 -17.47 -18.27
CA HIS A 361 -15.84 -17.74 -19.70
C HIS A 361 -16.76 -16.71 -20.34
N GLY A 362 -16.23 -15.90 -21.25
CA GLY A 362 -16.99 -14.88 -21.98
C GLY A 362 -16.31 -14.51 -23.30
N MET A 363 -16.96 -13.65 -24.07
CA MET A 363 -16.49 -13.14 -25.35
C MET A 363 -15.90 -11.74 -25.15
N LEU A 364 -14.67 -11.53 -25.62
CA LEU A 364 -14.01 -10.23 -25.53
C LEU A 364 -14.39 -9.40 -26.76
N VAL A 365 -15.17 -8.35 -26.56
CA VAL A 365 -15.59 -7.41 -27.61
C VAL A 365 -14.72 -6.15 -27.52
N MET A 366 -14.03 -5.83 -28.62
CA MET A 366 -13.20 -4.63 -28.74
C MET A 366 -13.86 -3.66 -29.73
N ASN A 367 -14.30 -2.50 -29.24
CA ASN A 367 -14.95 -1.48 -30.07
C ASN A 367 -14.45 -0.08 -29.66
N ASN A 368 -13.92 0.70 -30.62
CA ASN A 368 -13.49 2.10 -30.44
C ASN A 368 -12.72 2.38 -29.13
N ASN A 369 -11.62 1.66 -28.89
CA ASN A 369 -10.77 1.73 -27.68
C ASN A 369 -11.39 1.26 -26.36
N LYS A 370 -12.61 0.71 -26.36
CA LYS A 370 -13.19 0.05 -25.18
C LYS A 370 -13.15 -1.46 -25.35
N ILE A 371 -12.67 -2.14 -24.32
CA ILE A 371 -12.63 -3.60 -24.25
C ILE A 371 -13.68 -4.04 -23.24
N ARG A 372 -14.61 -4.89 -23.67
CA ARG A 372 -15.67 -5.43 -22.83
C ARG A 372 -15.65 -6.95 -22.84
N LEU A 373 -15.78 -7.56 -21.66
CA LEU A 373 -16.00 -9.00 -21.50
C LEU A 373 -17.50 -9.25 -21.32
N MET A 374 -18.10 -9.91 -22.30
CA MET A 374 -19.55 -10.07 -22.40
C MET A 374 -19.94 -11.55 -22.50
N GLU A 375 -21.20 -11.84 -22.24
CA GLU A 375 -21.78 -13.15 -22.53
C GLU A 375 -21.89 -13.32 -24.07
N PRO A 376 -21.71 -14.53 -24.64
CA PRO A 376 -21.74 -14.72 -26.08
C PRO A 376 -23.00 -14.18 -26.77
N ASP A 377 -24.18 -14.34 -26.16
CA ASP A 377 -25.44 -13.87 -26.75
C ASP A 377 -25.53 -12.33 -26.72
N ASP A 378 -25.11 -11.73 -25.59
CA ASP A 378 -25.03 -10.27 -25.43
C ASP A 378 -24.02 -9.66 -26.43
N ALA A 379 -22.86 -10.31 -26.62
CA ALA A 379 -21.82 -9.89 -27.54
C ALA A 379 -22.30 -9.93 -29.00
N MET A 380 -22.98 -11.01 -29.39
CA MET A 380 -23.56 -11.15 -30.72
C MET A 380 -24.65 -10.11 -30.98
N SER A 381 -25.54 -9.89 -30.00
CA SER A 381 -26.58 -8.85 -30.10
C SER A 381 -25.99 -7.45 -30.24
N GLU A 382 -24.91 -7.13 -29.50
CA GLU A 382 -24.25 -5.83 -29.58
C GLU A 382 -23.54 -5.62 -30.93
N LEU A 383 -22.91 -6.67 -31.45
CA LEU A 383 -22.24 -6.63 -32.75
C LEU A 383 -23.22 -6.69 -33.93
N GLY A 384 -24.53 -6.85 -33.67
CA GLY A 384 -25.54 -7.05 -34.71
C GLY A 384 -25.34 -8.33 -35.51
N LEU A 385 -24.68 -9.33 -34.91
CA LEU A 385 -24.38 -10.60 -35.53
C LEU A 385 -25.44 -11.63 -35.13
N VAL A 386 -25.88 -12.41 -36.11
CA VAL A 386 -26.73 -13.58 -35.87
C VAL A 386 -25.80 -14.79 -35.70
N PRO A 387 -25.96 -15.60 -34.64
CA PRO A 387 -25.15 -16.80 -34.46
C PRO A 387 -25.31 -17.73 -35.67
N HIS A 388 -24.17 -18.08 -36.29
CA HIS A 388 -24.18 -18.96 -37.44
C HIS A 388 -24.43 -20.40 -36.99
N GLN A 389 -25.62 -20.92 -37.29
CA GLN A 389 -25.98 -22.29 -36.94
C GLN A 389 -25.41 -23.26 -37.97
N ILE A 390 -24.23 -23.80 -37.67
CA ILE A 390 -23.61 -24.85 -38.48
C ILE A 390 -24.18 -26.20 -38.06
N ARG A 391 -24.75 -26.91 -39.03
CA ARG A 391 -25.19 -28.29 -38.86
C ARG A 391 -24.44 -29.17 -39.86
N PHE A 392 -23.71 -30.14 -39.33
CA PHE A 392 -23.05 -31.15 -40.15
C PHE A 392 -24.04 -32.27 -40.42
N THR A 393 -24.13 -32.71 -41.67
CA THR A 393 -25.02 -33.81 -42.08
C THR A 393 -24.23 -34.78 -42.94
N SER A 394 -24.29 -36.06 -42.60
CA SER A 394 -23.67 -37.13 -43.36
C SER A 394 -24.68 -38.26 -43.56
N THR A 395 -24.77 -38.74 -44.79
CA THR A 395 -25.67 -39.83 -45.15
C THR A 395 -24.84 -41.09 -45.41
N ILE A 396 -25.17 -42.17 -44.72
CA ILE A 396 -24.55 -43.48 -44.90
C ILE A 396 -25.55 -44.36 -45.65
N PHE A 397 -25.13 -44.92 -46.78
CA PHE A 397 -25.92 -45.86 -47.57
C PHE A 397 -25.52 -47.29 -47.24
N ILE A 398 -26.51 -48.18 -47.11
CA ILE A 398 -26.33 -49.60 -46.76
C ILE A 398 -27.23 -50.42 -47.66
N ASP A 399 -26.65 -51.36 -48.40
CA ASP A 399 -27.43 -52.35 -49.14
C ASP A 399 -27.97 -53.40 -48.16
N ASP A 400 -29.29 -53.48 -48.02
CA ASP A 400 -29.97 -54.43 -47.14
C ASP A 400 -30.97 -55.27 -47.96
N PRO A 401 -30.51 -56.38 -48.57
CA PRO A 401 -31.36 -57.25 -49.40
C PRO A 401 -32.40 -58.05 -48.60
N SER A 402 -32.47 -57.87 -47.27
CA SER A 402 -33.41 -58.60 -46.40
C SER A 402 -34.83 -58.02 -46.39
N GLY A 403 -35.03 -56.80 -46.90
CA GLY A 403 -36.33 -56.12 -46.91
C GLY A 403 -36.88 -55.77 -45.51
N ALA A 404 -36.05 -55.85 -44.46
CA ALA A 404 -36.49 -55.58 -43.09
C ALA A 404 -36.93 -54.11 -42.90
N PRO A 405 -37.95 -53.81 -42.08
CA PRO A 405 -38.39 -52.44 -41.83
C PRO A 405 -37.28 -51.61 -41.17
N ALA A 406 -37.28 -50.30 -41.43
CA ALA A 406 -36.31 -49.35 -40.87
C ALA A 406 -36.27 -49.36 -39.33
N SER A 407 -37.39 -49.70 -38.67
CA SER A 407 -37.50 -49.82 -37.22
C SER A 407 -36.49 -50.79 -36.61
N ARG A 408 -36.22 -51.94 -37.26
CA ARG A 408 -35.29 -52.95 -36.74
C ARG A 408 -33.85 -52.42 -36.65
N LEU A 409 -33.40 -51.71 -37.68
CA LEU A 409 -32.06 -51.11 -37.70
C LEU A 409 -31.98 -49.94 -36.72
N THR A 410 -33.06 -49.16 -36.63
CA THR A 410 -33.20 -48.05 -35.68
C THR A 410 -33.11 -48.54 -34.23
N ASP A 411 -33.78 -49.63 -33.87
CA ASP A 411 -33.76 -50.21 -32.53
C ASP A 411 -32.36 -50.72 -32.13
N VAL A 412 -31.64 -51.34 -33.07
CA VAL A 412 -30.26 -51.80 -32.86
C VAL A 412 -29.33 -50.61 -32.60
N ILE A 413 -29.43 -49.56 -33.42
CA ILE A 413 -28.63 -48.33 -33.25
C ILE A 413 -29.00 -47.63 -31.94
N PHE A 414 -30.28 -47.54 -31.61
CA PHE A 414 -30.77 -46.94 -30.35
C PHE A 414 -30.23 -47.67 -29.13
N SER A 415 -30.30 -49.02 -29.11
CA SER A 415 -29.78 -49.84 -28.02
C SER A 415 -28.26 -49.66 -27.83
N LYS A 416 -27.49 -49.65 -28.94
CA LYS A 416 -26.04 -49.44 -28.90
C LYS A 416 -25.66 -48.02 -28.45
N ILE A 417 -26.38 -46.98 -28.87
CA ILE A 417 -26.16 -45.60 -28.42
C ILE A 417 -26.48 -45.45 -26.93
N LYS A 418 -27.60 -46.04 -26.48
CA LYS A 418 -27.99 -46.02 -25.07
C LYS A 418 -26.97 -46.73 -24.18
N SER A 419 -26.41 -47.85 -24.64
CA SER A 419 -25.33 -48.56 -23.94
C SER A 419 -24.01 -47.78 -23.95
N MET A 420 -23.72 -47.02 -25.00
CA MET A 420 -22.50 -46.22 -25.10
C MET A 420 -22.58 -44.96 -24.22
N MET A 421 -23.78 -44.45 -23.92
CA MET A 421 -24.00 -43.18 -23.24
C MET A 421 -24.97 -43.30 -22.06
N GLU A 422 -24.50 -43.90 -20.96
CA GLU A 422 -25.27 -44.13 -19.73
C GLU A 422 -25.74 -42.84 -19.03
N ASN A 423 -25.06 -41.70 -19.28
CA ASN A 423 -25.32 -40.43 -18.58
C ASN A 423 -26.10 -39.38 -19.40
N ARG A 424 -26.62 -39.73 -20.59
CA ARG A 424 -27.35 -38.78 -21.46
C ARG A 424 -28.73 -39.31 -21.84
N VAL A 425 -29.70 -38.41 -21.96
CA VAL A 425 -31.07 -38.74 -22.39
C VAL A 425 -31.05 -38.98 -23.90
N VAL A 426 -31.37 -40.20 -24.31
CA VAL A 426 -31.51 -40.62 -25.71
C VAL A 426 -33.00 -40.88 -25.97
N GLN A 427 -33.58 -40.18 -26.95
CA GLN A 427 -35.00 -40.31 -27.29
C GLN A 427 -35.16 -40.99 -28.64
N LEU A 428 -36.13 -41.90 -28.74
CA LEU A 428 -36.57 -42.55 -29.98
C LEU A 428 -37.95 -42.00 -30.32
N ALA A 429 -38.10 -41.42 -31.50
CA ALA A 429 -39.36 -40.90 -31.99
C ALA A 429 -40.12 -41.95 -32.84
N PRO A 430 -41.45 -41.81 -32.99
CA PRO A 430 -42.29 -42.77 -33.73
C PRO A 430 -41.95 -42.88 -35.23
N ASP A 431 -41.24 -41.90 -35.79
CA ASP A 431 -40.83 -41.82 -37.19
C ASP A 431 -39.48 -42.50 -37.46
N CYS A 432 -39.00 -43.36 -36.56
CA CYS A 432 -37.70 -44.01 -36.61
C CYS A 432 -36.50 -43.02 -36.58
N SER A 433 -36.67 -41.86 -35.92
CA SER A 433 -35.57 -40.95 -35.62
C SER A 433 -35.07 -41.08 -34.18
N ILE A 434 -33.76 -40.98 -33.99
CA ILE A 434 -33.08 -41.01 -32.69
C ILE A 434 -32.45 -39.64 -32.44
N THR A 435 -32.74 -39.03 -31.29
CA THR A 435 -32.17 -37.74 -30.89
C THR A 435 -31.34 -37.86 -29.63
N VAL A 436 -30.13 -37.29 -29.67
CA VAL A 436 -29.20 -37.20 -28.55
C VAL A 436 -28.54 -35.81 -28.55
N ALA A 437 -28.84 -34.99 -27.55
CA ALA A 437 -28.42 -33.57 -27.53
C ALA A 437 -28.79 -32.89 -28.87
N SER A 438 -27.85 -32.29 -29.61
CA SER A 438 -28.12 -31.72 -30.94
C SER A 438 -28.03 -32.72 -32.11
N VAL A 439 -27.67 -33.98 -31.85
CA VAL A 439 -27.52 -35.04 -32.86
C VAL A 439 -28.87 -35.68 -33.15
N LEU A 440 -29.23 -35.71 -34.43
CA LEU A 440 -30.38 -36.38 -35.00
C LEU A 440 -29.89 -37.49 -35.93
N ILE A 441 -30.38 -38.71 -35.72
CA ILE A 441 -30.12 -39.85 -36.58
C ILE A 441 -31.46 -40.31 -37.14
N LYS A 442 -31.61 -40.36 -38.46
CA LYS A 442 -32.83 -40.81 -39.12
C LYS A 442 -32.51 -41.95 -40.06
N VAL A 443 -33.30 -43.01 -40.00
CA VAL A 443 -33.17 -44.17 -40.90
C VAL A 443 -34.34 -44.16 -41.86
N ASP A 444 -34.06 -43.95 -43.15
CA ASP A 444 -35.04 -43.97 -44.22
C ASP A 444 -34.79 -45.17 -45.16
N VAL A 445 -35.86 -45.76 -45.69
CA VAL A 445 -35.80 -46.82 -46.72
C VAL A 445 -35.80 -46.15 -48.09
N GLY A 446 -34.78 -46.41 -48.90
CA GLY A 446 -34.65 -45.89 -50.26
C GLY A 446 -35.31 -46.79 -51.31
N GLU A 447 -35.39 -46.31 -52.54
CA GLU A 447 -35.71 -47.14 -53.71
C GLU A 447 -34.49 -48.05 -54.02
N ASP A 448 -34.74 -49.28 -54.49
CA ASP A 448 -33.73 -50.32 -54.79
C ASP A 448 -33.05 -51.04 -53.60
N ASP A 449 -33.81 -51.47 -52.57
CA ASP A 449 -33.31 -52.28 -51.43
C ASP A 449 -32.12 -51.65 -50.65
N THR A 450 -31.98 -50.33 -50.72
CA THR A 450 -30.97 -49.56 -49.98
C THR A 450 -31.59 -48.86 -48.78
N LYS A 451 -30.90 -48.87 -47.64
CA LYS A 451 -31.24 -48.08 -46.45
C LYS A 451 -30.29 -46.90 -46.35
N SER A 452 -30.84 -45.72 -46.05
CA SER A 452 -30.06 -44.51 -45.81
C SER A 452 -30.15 -44.12 -44.34
N ILE A 453 -28.99 -43.89 -43.72
CA ILE A 453 -28.90 -43.37 -42.36
C ILE A 453 -28.36 -41.94 -42.46
N CYS A 454 -29.24 -40.97 -42.18
CA CYS A 454 -28.87 -39.57 -42.08
C CYS A 454 -28.46 -39.25 -40.65
N VAL A 455 -27.19 -38.89 -40.43
CA VAL A 455 -26.66 -38.44 -39.14
C VAL A 455 -26.38 -36.95 -39.25
N SER A 456 -27.05 -36.15 -38.43
CA SER A 456 -26.99 -34.69 -38.49
C SER A 456 -26.79 -34.09 -37.09
N TRP A 457 -25.82 -33.22 -36.88
CA TRP A 457 -25.52 -32.62 -35.57
C TRP A 457 -25.13 -31.15 -35.65
N GLY A 458 -25.41 -30.39 -34.59
CA GLY A 458 -24.99 -29.00 -34.47
C GLY A 458 -23.52 -28.88 -34.07
N TYR A 459 -22.87 -27.77 -34.43
CA TYR A 459 -21.48 -27.48 -34.05
C TYR A 459 -21.23 -27.55 -32.55
N GLN A 460 -22.21 -27.19 -31.70
CA GLN A 460 -22.06 -27.28 -30.24
C GLN A 460 -21.75 -28.70 -29.72
N ASP A 461 -22.09 -29.75 -30.48
CA ASP A 461 -21.81 -31.15 -30.13
C ASP A 461 -20.92 -31.83 -31.19
N GLU A 462 -20.01 -31.10 -31.84
CA GLU A 462 -19.15 -31.64 -32.91
C GLU A 462 -18.35 -32.87 -32.45
N GLU A 463 -17.75 -32.85 -31.26
CA GLU A 463 -17.00 -33.99 -30.72
C GLU A 463 -17.88 -35.24 -30.60
N LEU A 464 -19.13 -35.06 -30.19
CA LEU A 464 -20.08 -36.15 -30.01
C LEU A 464 -20.53 -36.69 -31.38
N GLY A 465 -20.83 -35.81 -32.34
CA GLY A 465 -21.12 -36.20 -33.72
C GLY A 465 -19.97 -36.95 -34.39
N LYS A 466 -18.74 -36.47 -34.19
CA LYS A 466 -17.50 -37.10 -34.69
C LYS A 466 -17.26 -38.49 -34.11
N ASN A 467 -17.62 -38.71 -32.85
CA ASN A 467 -17.49 -40.03 -32.21
C ASN A 467 -18.62 -40.99 -32.63
N LEU A 468 -19.84 -40.48 -32.81
CA LEU A 468 -21.01 -41.29 -33.17
C LEU A 468 -20.99 -41.72 -34.64
N LEU A 469 -20.60 -40.86 -35.58
CA LEU A 469 -20.66 -41.17 -37.02
C LEU A 469 -19.88 -42.45 -37.40
N PRO A 470 -18.62 -42.66 -36.99
CA PRO A 470 -17.88 -43.89 -37.26
C PRO A 470 -18.48 -45.11 -36.55
N ALA A 471 -18.99 -44.94 -35.33
CA ALA A 471 -19.62 -46.00 -34.56
C ALA A 471 -20.90 -46.50 -35.24
N ILE A 472 -21.75 -45.57 -35.70
CA ILE A 472 -22.97 -45.87 -36.45
C ILE A 472 -22.64 -46.58 -37.76
N LYS A 473 -21.63 -46.09 -38.51
CA LYS A 473 -21.18 -46.76 -39.74
C LYS A 473 -20.74 -48.20 -39.48
N LYS A 474 -20.01 -48.45 -38.39
CA LYS A 474 -19.59 -49.81 -37.99
C LYS A 474 -20.79 -50.68 -37.63
N TRP A 475 -21.67 -50.20 -36.75
CA TRP A 475 -22.83 -50.97 -36.30
C TRP A 475 -23.79 -51.30 -37.42
N ALA A 476 -23.96 -50.38 -38.37
CA ALA A 476 -24.89 -50.57 -39.46
C ALA A 476 -24.39 -51.61 -40.49
N VAL A 477 -23.07 -51.80 -40.61
CA VAL A 477 -22.47 -52.91 -41.39
C VAL A 477 -22.52 -54.23 -40.63
N GLU A 478 -22.35 -54.22 -39.30
CA GLU A 478 -22.48 -55.43 -38.44
C GLU A 478 -23.91 -55.98 -38.37
N THR A 479 -24.91 -55.20 -38.81
CA THR A 479 -26.34 -55.57 -38.77
C THR A 479 -26.85 -56.08 -40.14
N LYS A 480 -25.96 -56.20 -41.15
CA LYS A 480 -26.26 -56.86 -42.44
C LYS A 480 -26.59 -58.35 -42.29
#